data_AF-A0AAD5EFM5-F1
#
_entry.id   AF-A0AAD5EFM5-F1
#
_cell.length_a   1.000
_cell.length_b   1.000
_cell.length_c   1.000
_cell.angle_alpha   90.00
_cell.angle_beta   90.00
_cell.angle_gamma   90.00
#
_symmetry.space_group_name_H-M   'P 1'
#
loop_
_entity.id
_entity.type
_entity.pdbx_description
1 polymer ?
#
loop_
_entity_poly.entity_id
_entity_poly.type
_entity_poly.pdbx_seq_one_letter_code
_entity_poly.pdbx_strand_id
1 'polypeptide(L)'
;MSEDIQHITPPKASDANSEFYPVKRAPNGVGQYVEISTETEKCDYWMYLLGTALAEKRKINHQGKCRLQALPPRYKMFDHQRHNKSDIYIYGHPSKERFRSALQFRRHLLWLDQKSTKPPCGCKLCALLPEASEKKVIDVPEMRREKMSGPEKRQKVELRMAQRLQQKVRKAEKKNKLLSPTPWTTSQTRRSATSMSSPGSNEGTMERTPSQEHVVIEMHTPHKLGLSNPIPLKSRNKKADSHQGG
;
A
#
# COMPACT_ATOMS: atom_id res chain seq x y z
N MET A 1 18.43 -11.30 -14.16
CA MET A 1 19.12 -10.54 -13.10
C MET A 1 18.09 -10.26 -12.02
N SER A 2 18.17 -10.94 -10.89
CA SER A 2 17.29 -10.67 -9.75
C SER A 2 17.59 -9.27 -9.25
N GLU A 3 16.59 -8.39 -9.21
CA GLU A 3 16.78 -7.07 -8.62
C GLU A 3 17.01 -7.25 -7.12
N ASP A 4 18.12 -6.73 -6.58
CA ASP A 4 18.39 -6.76 -5.15
C ASP A 4 17.36 -5.89 -4.41
N ILE A 5 16.40 -6.54 -3.74
CA ILE A 5 15.40 -5.86 -2.92
C ILE A 5 15.98 -5.65 -1.53
N GLN A 6 16.12 -4.38 -1.13
CA GLN A 6 16.59 -4.04 0.20
C GLN A 6 15.42 -4.06 1.21
N HIS A 7 15.55 -4.88 2.26
CA HIS A 7 14.54 -4.96 3.31
C HIS A 7 14.78 -3.91 4.41
N ILE A 8 13.76 -3.09 4.68
CA ILE A 8 13.80 -2.02 5.68
C ILE A 8 13.08 -2.47 6.95
N THR A 9 13.75 -2.40 8.09
CA THR A 9 13.15 -2.73 9.40
C THR A 9 12.08 -1.70 9.79
N PRO A 10 10.88 -2.12 10.23
CA PRO A 10 9.84 -1.19 10.66
C PRO A 10 10.23 -0.40 11.92
N PRO A 11 9.55 0.73 12.20
CA PRO A 11 9.60 1.39 13.49
C PRO A 11 9.24 0.42 14.63
N LYS A 12 9.99 0.46 15.72
CA LYS A 12 9.69 -0.32 16.94
C LYS A 12 8.48 0.22 17.70
N ALA A 13 8.20 1.51 17.57
CA ALA A 13 7.06 2.14 18.22
C ALA A 13 5.76 1.80 17.47
N SER A 14 4.68 1.69 18.23
CA SER A 14 3.33 1.52 17.71
C SER A 14 2.33 2.20 18.62
N ASP A 15 1.33 2.83 18.02
CA ASP A 15 0.12 3.32 18.68
C ASP A 15 -1.09 2.43 18.37
N ALA A 16 -0.89 1.26 17.77
CA ALA A 16 -2.01 0.48 17.29
C ALA A 16 -2.80 -0.20 18.41
N ASN A 17 -4.13 -0.20 18.28
CA ASN A 17 -5.05 -0.98 19.09
C ASN A 17 -5.70 -2.10 18.26
N SER A 18 -5.51 -3.35 18.71
CA SER A 18 -6.03 -4.56 18.08
C SER A 18 -7.54 -4.75 18.24
N GLU A 19 -8.17 -4.06 19.19
CA GLU A 19 -9.64 -4.10 19.36
C GLU A 19 -10.39 -3.50 18.17
N PHE A 20 -9.71 -2.70 17.34
CA PHE A 20 -10.31 -2.05 16.17
C PHE A 20 -10.14 -2.85 14.88
N TYR A 21 -9.67 -4.10 14.97
CA TYR A 21 -9.65 -4.98 13.81
C TYR A 21 -11.08 -5.34 13.38
N PRO A 22 -11.33 -5.52 12.07
CA PRO A 22 -12.64 -5.92 11.59
C PRO A 22 -12.99 -7.31 12.14
N VAL A 23 -14.21 -7.46 12.65
CA VAL A 23 -14.74 -8.76 13.06
C VAL A 23 -14.97 -9.59 11.79
N LYS A 24 -14.48 -10.83 11.76
CA LYS A 24 -14.68 -11.78 10.65
C LYS A 24 -16.16 -12.17 10.54
N ARG A 25 -17.03 -11.40 9.86
CA ARG A 25 -18.42 -11.81 9.65
C ARG A 25 -19.03 -11.34 8.33
N ALA A 26 -19.37 -12.31 7.49
CA ALA A 26 -20.74 -12.55 7.05
C ALA A 26 -20.86 -14.01 6.54
N PRO A 27 -21.90 -14.78 6.92
CA PRO A 27 -22.07 -16.18 6.50
C PRO A 27 -22.27 -16.36 4.99
N ASN A 28 -22.61 -15.27 4.29
CA ASN A 28 -22.90 -15.21 2.86
C ASN A 28 -21.69 -14.79 1.99
N GLY A 29 -20.47 -14.69 2.54
CA GLY A 29 -19.25 -14.46 1.75
C GLY A 29 -19.01 -13.04 1.24
N VAL A 30 -20.04 -12.18 1.18
CA VAL A 30 -19.91 -10.82 0.63
C VAL A 30 -19.48 -9.83 1.71
N GLY A 31 -18.41 -9.06 1.44
CA GLY A 31 -17.92 -8.04 2.36
C GLY A 31 -17.04 -8.57 3.48
N GLN A 32 -16.45 -9.76 3.30
CA GLN A 32 -15.54 -10.35 4.27
C GLN A 32 -14.20 -9.60 4.31
N TYR A 33 -13.66 -9.47 5.52
CA TYR A 33 -12.29 -9.00 5.76
C TYR A 33 -11.42 -10.20 6.08
N VAL A 34 -10.45 -10.47 5.22
CA VAL A 34 -9.48 -11.55 5.39
C VAL A 34 -8.16 -10.92 5.79
N GLU A 35 -7.62 -11.29 6.94
CA GLU A 35 -6.27 -10.89 7.32
C GLU A 35 -5.28 -11.47 6.29
N ILE A 36 -4.42 -10.62 5.74
CA ILE A 36 -3.42 -11.03 4.74
C ILE A 36 -2.01 -10.82 5.28
N SER A 37 -1.12 -11.76 4.97
CA SER A 37 0.30 -11.62 5.29
C SER A 37 0.92 -10.50 4.46
N THR A 38 1.89 -9.79 5.06
CA THR A 38 2.70 -8.79 4.38
C THR A 38 3.61 -9.39 3.30
N GLU A 39 3.74 -10.71 3.22
CA GLU A 39 4.54 -11.44 2.22
C GLU A 39 3.77 -11.76 0.93
N THR A 40 2.46 -11.51 0.89
CA THR A 40 1.67 -11.74 -0.31
C THR A 40 1.95 -10.69 -1.39
N GLU A 41 1.94 -11.09 -2.66
CA GLU A 41 2.15 -10.19 -3.81
C GLU A 41 1.16 -9.02 -3.81
N LYS A 42 -0.05 -9.25 -3.33
CA LYS A 42 -1.09 -8.21 -3.13
C LYS A 42 -0.59 -7.06 -2.24
N CYS A 43 0.21 -7.36 -1.23
CA CYS A 43 0.74 -6.38 -0.29
C CYS A 43 2.01 -5.69 -0.79
N ASP A 44 2.69 -6.22 -1.80
CA ASP A 44 4.02 -5.74 -2.18
C ASP A 44 4.03 -4.26 -2.57
N TYR A 45 3.03 -3.80 -3.34
CA TYR A 45 2.91 -2.37 -3.65
C TYR A 45 2.88 -1.48 -2.41
N TRP A 46 2.15 -1.90 -1.37
CA TRP A 46 2.11 -1.20 -0.09
C TRP A 46 3.48 -1.25 0.59
N MET A 47 4.08 -2.43 0.70
CA MET A 47 5.33 -2.63 1.41
C MET A 47 6.51 -1.91 0.73
N TYR A 48 6.53 -1.82 -0.60
CA TYR A 48 7.52 -1.04 -1.35
C TYR A 48 7.38 0.46 -1.09
N LEU A 49 6.17 1.01 -1.22
CA LEU A 49 5.93 2.44 -0.98
C LEU A 49 6.31 2.87 0.43
N LEU A 50 5.98 2.05 1.42
CA LEU A 50 6.29 2.31 2.83
C LEU A 50 7.79 2.12 3.11
N GLY A 51 8.42 1.11 2.51
CA GLY A 51 9.84 0.81 2.63
C GLY A 51 10.71 1.95 2.08
N THR A 52 10.44 2.37 0.84
CA THR A 52 11.12 3.53 0.21
C THR A 52 10.97 4.79 1.05
N ALA A 53 9.76 5.10 1.53
CA ALA A 53 9.55 6.29 2.35
C ALA A 53 10.36 6.29 3.66
N LEU A 54 10.54 5.13 4.29
CA LEU A 54 11.37 5.00 5.49
C LEU A 54 12.86 5.06 5.16
N ALA A 55 13.30 4.45 4.06
CA ALA A 55 14.68 4.50 3.62
C ALA A 55 15.11 5.95 3.33
N GLU A 56 14.27 6.70 2.60
CA GLU A 56 14.43 8.15 2.35
C GLU A 56 14.56 8.92 3.67
N LYS A 57 13.62 8.71 4.60
CA LYS A 57 13.62 9.43 5.90
C LYS A 57 14.88 9.14 6.72
N ARG A 58 15.35 7.90 6.70
CA ARG A 58 16.54 7.46 7.44
C ARG A 58 17.85 7.75 6.69
N LYS A 59 17.77 8.30 5.48
CA LYS A 59 18.92 8.54 4.58
C LYS A 59 19.74 7.26 4.35
N ILE A 60 19.06 6.13 4.25
CA ILE A 60 19.68 4.85 3.90
C ILE A 60 19.97 4.92 2.40
N ASN A 61 21.24 4.73 2.02
CA ASN A 61 21.61 4.67 0.61
C ASN A 61 21.07 3.37 0.01
N HIS A 62 20.14 3.48 -0.93
CA HIS A 62 19.56 2.35 -1.65
C HIS A 62 19.65 2.60 -3.14
N GLN A 63 20.22 1.65 -3.89
CA GLN A 63 20.34 1.74 -5.36
C GLN A 63 19.13 1.15 -6.09
N GLY A 64 18.20 0.53 -5.35
CA GLY A 64 17.06 -0.18 -5.91
C GLY A 64 15.77 -0.04 -5.09
N LYS A 65 14.88 -1.02 -5.24
CA LYS A 65 13.60 -1.07 -4.55
C LYS A 65 13.81 -1.39 -3.06
N CYS A 66 13.20 -0.58 -2.20
CA CYS A 66 13.18 -0.83 -0.76
C CYS A 66 11.82 -1.41 -0.37
N ARG A 67 11.82 -2.55 0.31
CA ARG A 67 10.61 -3.20 0.81
C ARG A 67 10.59 -3.14 2.33
N LEU A 68 9.48 -2.68 2.90
CA LEU A 68 9.28 -2.77 4.34
C LEU A 68 9.17 -4.25 4.76
N GLN A 69 9.95 -4.68 5.75
CA GLN A 69 10.00 -6.10 6.15
C GLN A 69 8.68 -6.58 6.75
N ALA A 70 8.08 -5.78 7.63
CA ALA A 70 6.81 -6.02 8.29
C ALA A 70 6.16 -4.68 8.66
N LEU A 71 4.86 -4.66 8.97
CA LEU A 71 4.21 -3.47 9.52
C LEU A 71 4.72 -3.16 10.94
N PRO A 72 4.57 -1.92 11.44
CA PRO A 72 4.80 -1.63 12.85
C PRO A 72 3.97 -2.57 13.75
N PRO A 73 4.42 -2.85 14.99
CA PRO A 73 3.75 -3.79 15.88
C PRO A 73 2.24 -3.52 15.98
N ARG A 74 1.40 -4.55 15.98
CA ARG A 74 -0.08 -4.43 16.07
C ARG A 74 -0.78 -3.66 14.94
N TYR A 75 -0.09 -3.30 13.86
CA TYR A 75 -0.77 -2.95 12.61
C TYR A 75 -0.93 -4.21 11.77
N LYS A 76 -2.10 -4.37 11.14
CA LYS A 76 -2.42 -5.54 10.30
C LYS A 76 -3.05 -5.13 8.98
N MET A 77 -2.79 -5.92 7.93
CA MET A 77 -3.40 -5.76 6.62
C MET A 77 -4.61 -6.69 6.49
N PHE A 78 -5.69 -6.16 5.92
CA PHE A 78 -6.89 -6.92 5.61
C PHE A 78 -7.28 -6.71 4.16
N ASP A 79 -7.57 -7.80 3.45
CA ASP A 79 -8.21 -7.79 2.15
C ASP A 79 -9.74 -7.78 2.34
N HIS A 80 -10.39 -6.72 1.86
CA HIS A 80 -11.84 -6.61 1.86
C HIS A 80 -12.38 -7.13 0.54
N GLN A 81 -12.93 -8.33 0.57
CA GLN A 81 -13.47 -9.00 -0.60
C GLN A 81 -14.91 -8.54 -0.86
N ARG A 82 -15.13 -7.92 -2.02
CA ARG A 82 -16.45 -7.59 -2.57
C ARG A 82 -16.62 -8.36 -3.87
N HIS A 83 -17.84 -8.76 -4.23
CA HIS A 83 -18.20 -9.48 -5.46
C HIS A 83 -17.02 -9.81 -6.41
N ASN A 84 -16.62 -8.86 -7.26
CA ASN A 84 -15.53 -9.05 -8.24
C ASN A 84 -14.29 -8.17 -7.98
N LYS A 85 -14.15 -7.59 -6.77
CA LYS A 85 -13.10 -6.61 -6.44
C LYS A 85 -12.64 -6.79 -4.99
N SER A 86 -11.33 -6.73 -4.78
CA SER A 86 -10.73 -6.87 -3.47
C SER A 86 -9.87 -5.63 -3.18
N ASP A 87 -10.11 -4.96 -2.05
CA ASP A 87 -9.37 -3.76 -1.63
C ASP A 87 -8.58 -4.03 -0.35
N ILE A 88 -7.32 -3.61 -0.31
CA ILE A 88 -6.46 -3.80 0.85
C ILE A 88 -6.56 -2.59 1.79
N TYR A 89 -6.66 -2.85 3.08
CA TYR A 89 -6.69 -1.84 4.14
C TYR A 89 -5.67 -2.15 5.24
N ILE A 90 -5.15 -1.10 5.89
CA ILE A 90 -4.39 -1.23 7.13
C ILE A 90 -5.28 -0.82 8.31
N TYR A 91 -5.34 -1.70 9.32
CA TYR A 91 -6.07 -1.51 10.57
C TYR A 91 -5.12 -1.44 11.77
N GLY A 92 -5.64 -0.85 12.86
CA GLY A 92 -4.95 -0.69 14.14
C GLY A 92 -4.93 0.76 14.64
N HIS A 93 -5.25 1.76 13.84
CA HIS A 93 -5.15 3.17 14.27
C HIS A 93 -6.07 3.50 15.46
N PRO A 94 -5.63 4.31 16.46
CA PRO A 94 -6.44 4.69 17.62
C PRO A 94 -7.81 5.31 17.32
N SER A 95 -7.95 5.97 16.17
CA SER A 95 -9.22 6.60 15.76
C SER A 95 -10.30 5.62 15.32
N LYS A 96 -10.07 4.30 15.41
CA LYS A 96 -10.97 3.22 14.95
C LYS A 96 -11.18 3.16 13.42
N GLU A 97 -10.62 4.13 12.69
CA GLU A 97 -10.65 4.20 11.24
C GLU A 97 -9.50 3.39 10.62
N ARG A 98 -9.62 3.13 9.31
CA ARG A 98 -8.66 2.36 8.53
C ARG A 98 -7.95 3.22 7.48
N PHE A 99 -6.70 2.89 7.19
CA PHE A 99 -5.99 3.50 6.07
C PHE A 99 -6.38 2.79 4.77
N ARG A 100 -6.86 3.57 3.79
CA ARG A 100 -7.33 3.04 2.49
C ARG A 100 -6.27 3.05 1.39
N SER A 101 -5.10 3.62 1.66
CA SER A 101 -3.96 3.61 0.75
C SER A 101 -2.64 3.73 1.49
N ALA A 102 -1.57 3.21 0.89
CA ALA A 102 -0.21 3.31 1.43
C ALA A 102 0.20 4.77 1.68
N LEU A 103 -0.23 5.69 0.81
CA LEU A 103 0.08 7.11 0.95
C LEU A 103 -0.59 7.74 2.18
N GLN A 104 -1.81 7.30 2.55
CA GLN A 104 -2.45 7.76 3.79
C GLN A 104 -1.69 7.27 5.02
N PHE A 105 -1.24 6.00 5.01
CA PHE A 105 -0.46 5.43 6.11
C PHE A 105 0.97 5.98 6.20
N ARG A 106 1.58 6.34 5.07
CA ARG A 106 2.97 6.84 4.98
C ARG A 106 3.26 7.92 6.02
N ARG A 107 2.41 8.95 6.12
CA ARG A 107 2.63 10.06 7.09
C ARG A 107 2.66 9.56 8.53
N HIS A 108 1.78 8.63 8.87
CA HIS A 108 1.70 8.03 10.19
C HIS A 108 2.91 7.14 10.48
N LEU A 109 3.31 6.33 9.51
CA LEU A 109 4.50 5.48 9.62
C LEU A 109 5.77 6.30 9.88
N LEU A 110 5.96 7.40 9.15
CA LEU A 110 7.09 8.29 9.38
C LEU A 110 7.02 8.89 10.79
N TRP A 111 5.85 9.30 11.27
CA TRP A 111 5.69 9.81 12.64
C TRP A 111 6.05 8.76 13.70
N LEU A 112 5.64 7.49 13.51
CA LEU A 112 5.99 6.39 14.40
C LEU A 112 7.52 6.17 14.53
N ASP A 113 8.30 6.45 13.48
CA ASP A 113 9.76 6.30 13.44
C ASP A 113 10.54 7.35 14.28
N GLN A 114 9.89 8.41 14.76
CA GLN A 114 10.55 9.45 15.57
C GLN A 114 10.74 9.00 17.03
N LYS A 115 11.91 9.26 17.63
CA LYS A 115 12.32 8.65 18.91
C LYS A 115 12.06 9.46 20.19
N SER A 116 12.14 10.80 20.18
CA SER A 116 12.25 11.56 21.45
C SER A 116 11.35 12.79 21.60
N THR A 117 10.96 13.46 20.52
CA THR A 117 9.99 14.58 20.56
C THR A 117 9.09 14.51 19.35
N LYS A 118 7.99 13.77 19.47
CA LYS A 118 7.04 13.61 18.37
C LYS A 118 6.18 14.87 18.26
N PRO A 119 6.33 15.71 17.22
CA PRO A 119 5.28 16.68 16.92
C PRO A 119 3.94 15.95 16.76
N PRO A 120 2.80 16.64 16.88
CA PRO A 120 1.51 16.01 16.59
C PRO A 120 1.52 15.38 15.20
N CYS A 121 0.96 14.17 15.08
CA CYS A 121 0.94 13.47 13.81
C CYS A 121 0.05 14.22 12.79
N GLY A 122 0.62 14.55 11.63
CA GLY A 122 -0.08 15.22 10.53
C GLY A 122 -0.80 14.26 9.55
N CYS A 123 -1.10 13.03 9.98
CA CYS A 123 -1.86 12.09 9.15
C CYS A 123 -3.36 12.40 9.21
N LYS A 124 -4.10 11.96 8.18
CA LYS A 124 -5.53 12.26 8.05
C LYS A 124 -6.36 11.69 9.21
N LEU A 125 -5.98 10.54 9.76
CA LEU A 125 -6.74 9.88 10.83
C LEU A 125 -6.45 10.48 12.20
N CYS A 126 -5.21 10.88 12.50
CA CYS A 126 -4.89 11.60 13.73
C CYS A 126 -5.59 12.95 13.82
N ALA A 127 -5.78 13.63 12.69
CA ALA A 127 -6.52 14.90 12.63
C ALA A 127 -8.01 14.75 12.98
N LEU A 128 -8.55 13.53 13.01
CA LEU A 128 -9.94 13.25 13.40
C LEU A 128 -10.10 12.93 14.89
N LEU A 129 -9.00 12.77 15.64
CA LEU A 129 -9.09 12.45 17.07
C LEU A 129 -9.54 13.69 17.86
N PRO A 130 -10.64 13.61 18.64
CA PRO A 130 -11.18 14.75 19.38
C PRO A 130 -10.19 15.29 20.42
N GLU A 131 -9.35 14.46 21.02
CA GLU A 131 -8.35 14.89 22.00
C GLU A 131 -7.26 15.82 21.43
N ALA A 132 -7.11 15.88 20.10
CA ALA A 132 -6.21 16.86 19.48
C ALA A 132 -6.74 18.30 19.59
N SER A 133 -8.04 18.48 19.89
CA SER A 133 -8.72 19.77 19.90
C SER A 133 -8.85 20.44 21.27
N GLU A 134 -8.66 19.71 22.38
CA GLU A 134 -8.99 20.24 23.71
C GLU A 134 -7.91 21.14 24.35
N LYS A 135 -6.71 21.29 23.77
CA LYS A 135 -5.61 22.04 24.42
C LYS A 135 -5.22 23.37 23.80
N LYS A 136 -5.97 23.90 22.85
CA LYS A 136 -5.72 25.24 22.32
C LYS A 136 -7.03 25.98 22.10
N VAL A 137 -7.61 26.48 23.19
CA VAL A 137 -8.27 27.79 23.17
C VAL A 137 -7.16 28.82 22.93
N ILE A 138 -6.63 28.85 21.70
CA ILE A 138 -6.05 30.08 21.19
C ILE A 138 -7.29 30.85 20.77
N ASP A 139 -7.55 31.97 21.43
CA ASP A 139 -8.40 33.04 20.89
C ASP A 139 -7.84 33.39 19.52
N VAL A 140 -8.28 32.68 18.48
CA VAL A 140 -8.00 33.05 17.10
C VAL A 140 -8.96 34.21 16.85
N PRO A 141 -8.44 35.43 16.62
CA PRO A 141 -9.30 36.55 16.24
C PRO A 141 -10.10 36.09 15.03
N GLU A 142 -11.40 36.29 15.09
CA GLU A 142 -12.37 35.95 14.07
C GLU A 142 -11.98 36.60 12.73
N MET A 143 -11.08 35.93 12.00
CA MET A 143 -10.77 36.26 10.62
C MET A 143 -11.97 35.83 9.82
N ARG A 144 -12.88 36.80 9.67
CA ARG A 144 -13.91 36.92 8.65
C ARG A 144 -13.58 36.01 7.48
N ARG A 145 -14.20 34.83 7.48
CA ARG A 145 -14.20 33.92 6.36
C ARG A 145 -15.07 34.58 5.30
N GLU A 146 -14.50 35.52 4.56
CA GLU A 146 -15.17 36.08 3.40
C GLU A 146 -15.51 34.93 2.48
N LYS A 147 -16.82 34.72 2.39
CA LYS A 147 -17.52 33.70 1.64
C LYS A 147 -17.21 33.95 0.17
N MET A 148 -16.09 33.43 -0.34
CA MET A 148 -15.77 33.41 -1.77
C MET A 148 -16.67 32.42 -2.53
N SER A 149 -17.98 32.45 -2.28
CA SER A 149 -19.01 31.91 -3.15
C SER A 149 -19.40 32.98 -4.16
N GLY A 150 -18.45 33.40 -4.99
CA GLY A 150 -18.73 34.24 -6.15
C GLY A 150 -19.33 33.37 -7.27
N PRO A 151 -20.42 33.80 -7.94
CA PRO A 151 -21.06 33.06 -9.03
C PRO A 151 -20.10 32.76 -10.21
N GLU A 152 -19.02 33.54 -10.31
CA GLU A 152 -18.02 33.45 -11.38
C GLU A 152 -17.21 32.14 -11.36
N LYS A 153 -16.88 31.60 -10.17
CA LYS A 153 -16.15 30.32 -10.07
C LYS A 153 -17.04 29.13 -10.47
N ARG A 154 -18.36 29.24 -10.29
CA ARG A 154 -19.33 28.21 -10.70
C ARG A 154 -19.46 28.14 -12.22
N GLN A 155 -19.54 29.30 -12.90
CA GLN A 155 -19.58 29.37 -14.36
C GLN A 155 -18.32 28.78 -15.01
N LYS A 156 -17.13 29.00 -14.43
CA LYS A 156 -15.87 28.46 -14.98
C LYS A 156 -15.78 26.94 -14.89
N VAL A 157 -16.36 26.32 -13.87
CA VAL A 157 -16.42 24.85 -13.74
C VAL A 157 -17.41 24.26 -14.74
N GLU A 158 -18.56 24.91 -14.92
CA GLU A 158 -19.61 24.48 -15.85
C GLU A 158 -19.14 24.57 -17.31
N LEU A 159 -18.48 25.67 -17.70
CA LEU A 159 -17.91 25.83 -19.05
C LEU A 159 -16.86 24.76 -19.38
N ARG A 160 -15.99 24.41 -18.40
CA ARG A 160 -15.01 23.33 -18.57
C ARG A 160 -15.66 21.95 -18.73
N MET A 161 -16.79 21.72 -18.06
CA MET A 161 -17.54 20.47 -18.18
C MET A 161 -18.23 20.37 -19.55
N ALA A 162 -18.85 21.46 -20.03
CA ALA A 162 -19.47 21.54 -21.34
C ALA A 162 -18.45 21.31 -22.48
N GLN A 163 -17.26 21.93 -22.42
CA GLN A 163 -16.20 21.71 -23.40
C GLN A 163 -15.73 20.24 -23.47
N ARG A 164 -15.65 19.55 -22.32
CA ARG A 164 -15.30 18.13 -22.27
C ARG A 164 -16.35 17.24 -22.94
N LEU A 165 -17.63 17.57 -22.80
CA LEU A 165 -18.71 16.82 -23.46
C LEU A 165 -18.65 17.01 -24.99
N GLN A 166 -18.46 18.24 -25.47
CA GLN A 166 -18.32 18.51 -26.90
C GLN A 166 -17.12 17.78 -27.53
N GLN A 167 -15.98 17.71 -26.82
CA GLN A 167 -14.83 16.93 -27.30
C GLN A 167 -15.11 15.43 -27.40
N LYS A 168 -15.94 14.86 -26.51
CA LYS A 168 -16.34 13.45 -26.57
C LYS A 168 -17.25 13.16 -27.76
N VAL A 169 -18.22 14.04 -28.04
CA VAL A 169 -19.12 13.90 -29.20
C VAL A 169 -18.31 13.93 -30.50
N ARG A 170 -17.41 14.91 -30.68
CA ARG A 170 -16.54 14.99 -31.87
C ARG A 170 -15.66 13.75 -32.07
N LYS A 171 -15.12 13.18 -30.98
CA LYS A 171 -14.35 11.93 -31.05
C LYS A 171 -15.20 10.72 -31.45
N ALA A 172 -16.43 10.63 -30.93
CA ALA A 172 -17.37 9.56 -31.30
C ALA A 172 -17.80 9.67 -32.77
N GLU A 173 -18.04 10.88 -33.26
CA GLU A 173 -18.45 11.14 -34.65
C GLU A 173 -17.33 10.80 -35.64
N LYS A 174 -16.07 11.14 -35.31
CA LYS A 174 -14.90 10.76 -36.11
C LYS A 174 -14.68 9.24 -36.14
N LYS A 175 -15.01 8.53 -35.05
CA LYS A 175 -14.96 7.06 -35.00
C LYS A 175 -16.06 6.43 -35.86
N ASN A 176 -17.24 7.05 -35.93
CA ASN A 176 -18.35 6.56 -36.74
C ASN A 176 -18.08 6.74 -38.26
N LYS A 177 -17.42 7.84 -38.67
CA LYS A 177 -17.00 8.03 -40.07
C LYS A 177 -15.99 7.01 -40.60
N LEU A 178 -15.28 6.27 -39.74
CA LEU A 178 -14.32 5.24 -40.13
C LEU A 178 -14.95 3.84 -40.28
N LEU A 179 -16.25 3.69 -40.00
CA LEU A 179 -17.01 2.44 -40.12
C LEU A 179 -17.88 2.40 -41.38
N SER A 180 -17.63 3.28 -42.36
CA SER A 180 -18.24 3.12 -43.68
C SER A 180 -17.84 1.75 -44.26
N PRO A 181 -18.80 0.91 -44.68
CA PRO A 181 -18.53 -0.44 -45.15
C PRO A 181 -17.65 -0.38 -46.40
N THR A 182 -16.42 -0.88 -46.29
CA THR A 182 -15.60 -1.20 -47.44
C THR A 182 -16.25 -2.36 -48.20
N PRO A 183 -16.41 -2.28 -49.54
CA PRO A 183 -16.88 -3.41 -50.33
C PRO A 183 -15.88 -4.56 -50.19
N TRP A 184 -16.39 -5.71 -49.77
CA TRP A 184 -15.67 -6.93 -49.48
C TRP A 184 -15.27 -7.62 -50.79
N THR A 185 -13.98 -7.59 -51.13
CA THR A 185 -13.43 -8.46 -52.17
C THR A 185 -13.31 -9.86 -51.58
N THR A 186 -14.19 -10.76 -52.05
CA THR A 186 -14.16 -12.19 -51.75
C THR A 186 -12.85 -12.80 -52.24
N SER A 187 -12.05 -13.32 -51.32
CA SER A 187 -10.98 -14.27 -51.65
C SER A 187 -11.10 -15.45 -50.71
N GLN A 188 -11.69 -16.52 -51.25
CA GLN A 188 -11.77 -17.83 -50.64
C GLN A 188 -10.34 -18.34 -50.36
N THR A 189 -10.05 -18.68 -49.12
CA THR A 189 -8.93 -19.56 -48.79
C THR A 189 -9.44 -20.66 -47.89
N ARG A 190 -9.66 -21.82 -48.50
CA ARG A 190 -9.82 -23.12 -47.84
C ARG A 190 -8.67 -23.33 -46.85
N ARG A 191 -8.98 -23.65 -45.60
CA ARG A 191 -8.11 -24.49 -44.76
C ARG A 191 -8.94 -25.52 -44.02
N SER A 192 -8.40 -26.72 -44.08
CA SER A 192 -8.98 -28.00 -43.72
C SER A 192 -9.17 -28.17 -42.22
N ALA A 193 -10.21 -28.93 -41.88
CA ALA A 193 -10.48 -29.43 -40.54
C ALA A 193 -9.49 -30.55 -40.17
N THR A 194 -9.01 -30.53 -38.92
CA THR A 194 -8.48 -31.73 -38.26
C THR A 194 -9.24 -31.93 -36.95
N SER A 195 -10.05 -32.97 -36.94
CA SER A 195 -10.70 -33.54 -35.77
C SER A 195 -9.71 -34.37 -34.96
N MET A 196 -9.72 -34.22 -33.63
CA MET A 196 -9.26 -35.27 -32.73
C MET A 196 -10.27 -35.40 -31.59
N SER A 197 -10.95 -36.54 -31.59
CA SER A 197 -11.73 -37.09 -30.49
C SER A 197 -10.79 -37.70 -29.44
N SER A 198 -11.14 -37.64 -28.15
CA SER A 198 -11.60 -38.83 -27.41
C SER A 198 -11.65 -38.63 -25.88
N PRO A 199 -12.49 -39.43 -25.18
CA PRO A 199 -12.83 -39.30 -23.77
C PRO A 199 -12.02 -40.27 -22.87
N GLY A 200 -11.99 -40.00 -21.57
CA GLY A 200 -11.39 -40.90 -20.58
C GLY A 200 -12.05 -40.73 -19.22
N SER A 201 -12.96 -41.65 -18.90
CA SER A 201 -13.62 -41.83 -17.61
C SER A 201 -12.76 -42.73 -16.72
N ASN A 202 -12.65 -42.40 -15.43
CA ASN A 202 -12.25 -43.35 -14.40
C ASN A 202 -12.70 -42.85 -13.02
N GLU A 203 -13.83 -43.41 -12.57
CA GLU A 203 -14.20 -43.53 -11.16
C GLU A 203 -13.20 -44.45 -10.46
N GLY A 204 -12.88 -44.13 -9.20
CA GLY A 204 -11.92 -44.89 -8.40
C GLY A 204 -11.99 -44.51 -6.93
N THR A 205 -13.05 -44.99 -6.27
CA THR A 205 -13.20 -45.09 -4.82
C THR A 205 -12.09 -45.96 -4.22
N MET A 206 -11.34 -45.46 -3.24
CA MET A 206 -10.67 -46.29 -2.22
C MET A 206 -10.53 -45.46 -0.93
N GLU A 207 -11.21 -45.92 0.13
CA GLU A 207 -10.89 -45.58 1.52
C GLU A 207 -9.49 -46.07 1.89
N ARG A 208 -8.73 -45.27 2.66
CA ARG A 208 -7.78 -45.80 3.66
C ARG A 208 -7.42 -44.75 4.69
N THR A 209 -7.83 -45.03 5.92
CA THR A 209 -7.45 -44.43 7.20
C THR A 209 -6.00 -44.81 7.60
N PRO A 210 -5.43 -44.22 8.66
CA PRO A 210 -4.05 -43.72 8.67
C PRO A 210 -3.07 -44.67 9.36
N SER A 211 -1.80 -44.61 8.93
CA SER A 211 -0.67 -45.10 9.72
C SER A 211 0.38 -44.01 9.89
N GLN A 212 0.56 -43.67 11.16
CA GLN A 212 1.74 -43.14 11.80
C GLN A 212 3.04 -43.73 11.23
N GLU A 213 3.97 -42.87 10.79
CA GLU A 213 5.41 -43.14 10.92
C GLU A 213 6.15 -41.84 11.24
N HIS A 214 6.92 -41.91 12.32
CA HIS A 214 7.87 -40.90 12.75
C HIS A 214 8.97 -40.75 11.70
N VAL A 215 9.17 -39.54 11.17
CA VAL A 215 10.45 -39.17 10.54
C VAL A 215 11.11 -38.09 11.38
N VAL A 216 12.13 -38.52 12.10
CA VAL A 216 13.10 -37.65 12.77
C VAL A 216 13.90 -36.94 11.68
N ILE A 217 13.68 -35.64 11.52
CA ILE A 217 14.55 -34.81 10.67
C ILE A 217 15.65 -34.27 11.56
N GLU A 218 16.81 -34.93 11.49
CA GLU A 218 18.05 -34.51 12.13
C GLU A 218 18.53 -33.19 11.50
N MET A 219 18.45 -32.11 12.28
CA MET A 219 18.90 -30.79 11.88
C MET A 219 20.44 -30.72 11.92
N HIS A 220 21.07 -30.78 10.75
CA HIS A 220 22.49 -30.48 10.63
C HIS A 220 22.71 -28.97 10.59
N THR A 221 23.29 -28.44 11.66
CA THR A 221 23.84 -27.08 11.77
C THR A 221 25.19 -26.97 11.06
N PRO A 222 25.36 -26.09 10.06
CA PRO A 222 26.68 -25.66 9.66
C PRO A 222 27.15 -24.49 10.54
N HIS A 223 28.10 -24.80 11.42
CA HIS A 223 29.00 -23.81 12.01
C HIS A 223 29.79 -23.11 10.89
N LYS A 224 29.70 -21.78 10.81
CA LYS A 224 30.78 -20.96 10.26
C LYS A 224 31.13 -19.85 11.23
N LEU A 225 32.17 -20.14 12.01
CA LEU A 225 33.04 -19.14 12.62
C LEU A 225 33.76 -18.41 11.49
N GLY A 226 33.65 -17.09 11.49
CA GLY A 226 34.30 -16.20 10.53
C GLY A 226 34.52 -14.83 11.16
N LEU A 227 35.59 -14.73 11.94
CA LEU A 227 36.16 -13.50 12.45
C LEU A 227 36.55 -12.57 11.30
N SER A 228 36.19 -11.28 11.37
CA SER A 228 37.12 -10.17 11.05
C SER A 228 36.54 -8.79 11.38
N ASN A 229 37.15 -8.22 12.42
CA ASN A 229 37.58 -6.83 12.64
C ASN A 229 36.60 -5.64 12.64
N PRO A 230 36.59 -4.83 13.73
CA PRO A 230 35.95 -3.53 13.77
C PRO A 230 36.77 -2.47 13.02
N ILE A 231 36.08 -1.65 12.23
CA ILE A 231 36.63 -0.46 11.57
C ILE A 231 36.74 0.67 12.61
N PRO A 232 37.91 1.34 12.76
CA PRO A 232 38.04 2.47 13.67
C PRO A 232 37.38 3.72 13.06
N LEU A 233 36.31 4.19 13.68
CA LEU A 233 35.75 5.51 13.40
C LEU A 233 36.64 6.58 14.01
N LYS A 234 37.36 7.30 13.14
CA LYS A 234 38.15 8.49 13.47
C LYS A 234 37.25 9.55 14.11
N SER A 235 37.56 9.89 15.35
CA SER A 235 37.07 11.02 16.11
C SER A 235 37.37 12.32 15.34
N ARG A 236 36.31 13.02 14.92
CA ARG A 236 36.41 14.33 14.29
C ARG A 236 36.34 15.39 15.39
N ASN A 237 37.51 15.85 15.84
CA ASN A 237 37.65 17.03 16.70
C ASN A 237 36.99 18.23 16.00
N LYS A 238 35.90 18.74 16.57
CA LYS A 238 35.41 20.09 16.26
C LYS A 238 36.07 21.06 17.22
N LYS A 239 36.99 21.82 16.64
CA LYS A 239 37.65 23.00 17.21
C LYS A 239 36.57 23.97 17.71
N ALA A 240 36.70 24.39 18.97
CA ALA A 240 35.98 25.53 19.51
C ALA A 240 36.62 26.79 18.93
N ASP A 241 35.86 27.59 18.20
CA ASP A 241 36.21 28.99 17.94
C ASP A 241 35.53 29.84 19.00
N SER A 242 36.32 30.20 20.00
CA SER A 242 36.10 31.32 20.89
C SER A 242 36.20 32.62 20.08
N HIS A 243 35.11 33.34 19.94
CA HIS A 243 35.14 34.78 19.64
C HIS A 243 34.74 35.52 20.92
N GLN A 244 35.76 36.02 21.61
CA GLN A 244 35.67 37.23 22.43
C GLN A 244 36.02 38.41 21.52
N GLY A 245 35.20 39.46 21.56
CA GLY A 245 35.55 40.74 20.93
C GLY A 245 34.36 41.69 20.95
N GLY A 246 34.47 42.75 21.76
CA GLY A 246 33.58 43.91 21.79
C GLY A 246 33.06 44.22 23.17
#